data_AF-A0A1V4DWW6-F1
#
_entry.id   AF-A0A1V4DWW6-F1
#
_cell.length_a   1.000
_cell.length_b   1.000
_cell.length_c   1.000
_cell.angle_alpha   90.00
_cell.angle_beta   90.00
_cell.angle_gamma   90.00
#
_symmetry.space_group_name_H-M   'P 1'
#
loop_
_entity.id
_entity.type
_entity.pdbx_description
1 polymer ?
#
loop_
_entity_poly.entity_id
_entity_poly.type
_entity_poly.pdbx_seq_one_letter_code
_entity_poly.pdbx_strand_id
1 'polypeptide(L)'
;DPHRPTSRSQPPRTARELLTDHVTAMVCCAAMDTAGATPGLDWLDGPTLLINGERTPDLAPGVLSLIEDGDPVPLRHWLTQAGIRPEKPLRLV
;
A
#
# COMPACT_ATOMS: atom_id res chain seq x y z
N ASP A 1 7.83 30.08 -26.75
CA ASP A 1 8.87 29.28 -26.10
C ASP A 1 8.69 27.82 -26.51
N PRO A 2 9.64 27.19 -27.24
CA PRO A 2 9.49 25.86 -27.79
C PRO A 2 9.80 24.71 -26.81
N HIS A 3 10.04 24.96 -25.53
CA HIS A 3 10.40 23.92 -24.55
C HIS A 3 9.26 23.44 -23.65
N ARG A 4 7.98 23.55 -24.07
CA ARG A 4 6.88 23.00 -23.27
C ARG A 4 7.06 21.46 -23.21
N PRO A 5 7.24 20.86 -22.02
CA PRO A 5 7.33 19.42 -21.92
C PRO A 5 6.02 18.81 -22.44
N THR A 6 6.12 17.99 -23.47
CA THR A 6 5.00 17.17 -23.93
C THR A 6 4.70 16.19 -22.81
N SER A 7 3.65 16.47 -22.06
CA SER A 7 3.10 15.52 -21.09
C SER A 7 2.80 14.23 -21.85
N ARG A 8 3.63 13.21 -21.64
CA ARG A 8 3.40 11.87 -22.20
C ARG A 8 2.07 11.42 -21.60
N SER A 9 1.04 11.27 -22.42
CA SER A 9 -0.25 10.78 -21.96
C SER A 9 -0.03 9.35 -21.49
N GLN A 10 0.04 9.15 -20.18
CA GLN A 10 0.14 7.82 -19.61
C GLN A 10 -1.09 7.04 -20.06
N PRO A 11 -0.95 5.80 -20.55
CA PRO A 11 -2.11 4.96 -20.82
C PRO A 11 -3.05 4.95 -19.60
N PRO A 12 -4.37 4.93 -19.82
CA PRO A 12 -5.32 4.87 -18.72
C PRO A 12 -5.01 3.65 -17.86
N ARG A 13 -5.01 3.86 -16.54
CA ARG A 13 -4.85 2.77 -15.57
C ARG A 13 -5.95 1.74 -15.78
N THR A 14 -5.54 0.48 -15.79
CA THR A 14 -6.41 -0.68 -15.82
C THR A 14 -7.20 -0.81 -14.51
N ALA A 15 -8.32 -1.53 -14.55
CA ALA A 15 -9.11 -1.80 -13.34
C ALA A 15 -8.28 -2.52 -12.25
N ARG A 16 -7.36 -3.39 -12.67
CA ARG A 16 -6.41 -4.08 -11.80
C ARG A 16 -5.48 -3.10 -11.08
N GLU A 17 -4.84 -2.18 -11.82
CA GLU A 17 -3.95 -1.17 -11.22
C GLU A 17 -4.72 -0.29 -10.22
N LEU A 18 -5.95 0.10 -10.55
CA LEU A 18 -6.80 0.85 -9.62
C LEU A 18 -7.15 0.04 -8.36
N LEU A 19 -7.38 -1.27 -8.49
CA LEU A 19 -7.63 -2.14 -7.34
C LEU A 19 -6.37 -2.30 -6.48
N THR A 20 -5.19 -2.44 -7.10
CA THR A 20 -3.89 -2.47 -6.39
C THR A 20 -3.67 -1.19 -5.60
N ASP A 21 -3.86 -0.04 -6.23
CA ASP A 21 -3.75 1.27 -5.58
C ASP A 21 -4.71 1.37 -4.39
N HIS A 22 -5.97 0.94 -4.58
CA HIS A 22 -7.00 1.01 -3.55
C HIS A 22 -6.72 0.10 -2.36
N VAL A 23 -6.36 -1.17 -2.59
CA VAL A 23 -6.01 -2.11 -1.52
C VAL A 23 -4.78 -1.63 -0.77
N THR A 24 -3.75 -1.17 -1.49
CA THR A 24 -2.53 -0.61 -0.87
C THR A 24 -2.88 0.57 0.03
N ALA A 25 -3.69 1.51 -0.46
CA ALA A 25 -4.13 2.66 0.32
C ALA A 25 -4.91 2.24 1.57
N MET A 26 -5.85 1.30 1.47
CA MET A 26 -6.61 0.80 2.62
C MET A 26 -5.71 0.15 3.67
N VAL A 27 -4.74 -0.68 3.25
CA VAL A 27 -3.80 -1.33 4.16
C VAL A 27 -2.91 -0.30 4.86
N CYS A 28 -2.40 0.70 4.13
CA CYS A 28 -1.63 1.80 4.71
C CYS A 28 -2.44 2.60 5.73
N CYS A 29 -3.70 2.94 5.43
CA CYS A 29 -4.58 3.61 6.38
C CYS A 29 -4.80 2.76 7.64
N ALA A 30 -5.11 1.47 7.47
CA ALA A 30 -5.28 0.56 8.60
C ALA A 30 -4.00 0.44 9.45
N ALA A 31 -2.83 0.42 8.81
CA ALA A 31 -1.53 0.41 9.51
C ALA A 31 -1.36 1.65 10.39
N MET A 32 -1.66 2.84 9.85
CA MET A 32 -1.58 4.09 10.60
C MET A 32 -2.59 4.13 11.76
N ASP A 33 -3.84 3.72 11.52
CA ASP A 33 -4.94 3.82 12.50
C ASP A 33 -4.86 2.79 13.64
N THR A 34 -4.27 1.63 13.37
CA THR A 34 -4.34 0.47 14.29
C THR A 34 -2.99 0.01 14.80
N ALA A 35 -1.93 0.14 13.99
CA ALA A 35 -0.57 -0.28 14.36
C ALA A 35 0.36 0.91 14.64
N GLY A 36 -0.13 2.15 14.54
CA GLY A 36 0.67 3.35 14.76
C GLY A 36 1.76 3.54 13.70
N ALA A 37 1.54 3.00 12.50
CA ALA A 37 2.49 3.17 11.40
C ALA A 37 2.63 4.65 11.03
N THR A 38 3.80 5.04 10.56
CA THR A 38 4.06 6.38 10.02
C THR A 38 4.61 6.31 8.59
N PRO A 39 4.30 7.30 7.74
CA PRO A 39 4.89 7.38 6.41
C PRO A 39 6.39 7.70 6.52
N GLY A 40 7.18 7.02 5.71
CA GLY A 40 8.60 7.25 5.51
C GLY A 40 8.95 7.28 4.03
N LEU A 41 10.19 7.66 3.73
CA LEU A 41 10.74 7.65 2.38
C LEU A 41 12.13 7.01 2.44
N ASP A 42 12.27 5.90 1.74
CA ASP A 42 13.56 5.30 1.41
C ASP A 42 13.99 5.81 0.03
N TRP A 43 15.27 6.11 -0.14
CA TRP A 43 15.76 6.65 -1.41
C TRP A 43 15.88 5.60 -2.52
N LEU A 44 16.02 4.33 -2.15
CA LEU A 44 16.13 3.20 -3.06
C LEU A 44 14.75 2.60 -3.36
N ASP A 45 13.95 2.43 -2.30
CA ASP A 45 12.66 1.75 -2.38
C ASP A 45 11.46 2.71 -2.49
N GLY A 46 11.69 4.00 -2.28
CA GLY A 46 10.64 5.01 -2.33
C GLY A 46 9.77 5.02 -1.06
N PRO A 47 8.46 5.31 -1.18
CA PRO A 47 7.56 5.40 -0.02
C PRO A 47 7.55 4.11 0.80
N THR A 48 7.69 4.24 2.12
CA THR A 48 7.65 3.09 3.04
C THR A 48 6.77 3.38 4.24
N LEU A 49 6.24 2.32 4.87
CA LEU A 49 5.67 2.40 6.20
C LEU A 49 6.74 2.08 7.24
N LEU A 50 6.66 2.79 8.36
CA LEU A 50 7.47 2.53 9.54
C LEU A 50 6.54 2.14 10.69
N ILE A 51 6.84 1.04 11.39
CA ILE A 51 6.17 0.64 12.63
C ILE A 51 7.22 0.62 13.72
N ASN A 52 6.99 1.36 14.81
CA ASN A 52 7.98 1.58 15.87
C ASN A 52 9.32 2.16 15.36
N GLY A 53 9.29 2.92 14.26
CA GLY A 53 10.48 3.49 13.63
C GLY A 53 11.25 2.50 12.75
N GLU A 54 10.82 1.24 12.67
CA GLU A 54 11.41 0.23 11.80
C GLU A 54 10.60 0.05 10.52
N ARG A 55 11.28 -0.25 9.43
CA ARG A 55 10.65 -0.47 8.14
C ARG A 55 9.80 -1.74 8.15
N THR A 56 8.57 -1.64 7.68
CA THR A 56 7.73 -2.83 7.48
C THR A 56 8.24 -3.69 6.33
N PRO A 57 8.00 -5.01 6.34
CA PRO A 57 8.23 -5.85 5.17
C PRO A 57 7.48 -5.34 3.93
N ASP A 58 7.95 -5.71 2.74
CA ASP A 58 7.28 -5.32 1.50
C ASP A 58 5.83 -5.85 1.45
N LEU A 59 4.91 -4.95 1.14
CA LEU A 59 3.47 -5.21 1.03
C LEU A 59 3.09 -5.71 -0.36
N ALA A 60 3.86 -5.35 -1.39
CA ALA A 60 3.51 -5.60 -2.78
C ALA A 60 3.23 -7.08 -3.11
N PRO A 61 4.01 -8.07 -2.59
CA PRO A 61 3.74 -9.49 -2.87
C PRO A 61 2.37 -9.95 -2.33
N GLY A 62 1.96 -9.44 -1.17
CA GLY A 62 0.68 -9.79 -0.57
C GLY A 62 -0.51 -9.22 -1.35
N VAL A 63 -0.40 -7.98 -1.79
CA VAL A 63 -1.42 -7.32 -2.60
C VAL A 63 -1.52 -7.96 -3.98
N LEU A 64 -0.39 -8.29 -4.60
CA LEU A 64 -0.37 -8.96 -5.91
C LEU A 64 -1.04 -10.33 -5.85
N SER A 65 -0.72 -11.15 -4.85
CA SER A 65 -1.33 -12.48 -4.71
C SER A 65 -2.85 -12.40 -4.50
N LEU A 66 -3.32 -11.40 -3.74
CA LEU A 66 -4.76 -11.15 -3.59
C LEU A 66 -5.44 -10.80 -4.92
N ILE A 67 -4.79 -9.97 -5.75
CA ILE A 67 -5.42 -9.39 -6.94
C ILE A 67 -5.31 -10.31 -8.16
N GLU A 68 -4.16 -10.97 -8.35
CA GLU A 68 -3.94 -11.87 -9.49
C GLU A 68 -4.45 -13.28 -9.22
N ASP A 69 -4.17 -13.83 -8.04
CA ASP A 69 -4.47 -15.22 -7.72
C ASP A 69 -5.75 -15.37 -6.89
N GLY A 70 -6.30 -14.26 -6.38
CA GLY A 70 -7.42 -14.28 -5.44
C GLY A 70 -7.05 -14.83 -4.06
N ASP A 71 -5.76 -15.01 -3.76
CA ASP A 71 -5.29 -15.59 -2.50
C ASP A 71 -5.08 -14.49 -1.44
N PRO A 72 -5.91 -14.42 -0.39
CA PRO A 72 -5.75 -13.43 0.66
C PRO A 72 -4.70 -13.80 1.70
N VAL A 73 -4.17 -15.04 1.71
CA VAL A 73 -3.34 -15.57 2.80
C VAL A 73 -2.04 -14.77 2.98
N PRO A 74 -1.27 -14.45 1.92
CA PRO A 74 -0.03 -13.68 2.08
C PRO A 74 -0.28 -12.28 2.65
N LEU A 75 -1.35 -11.62 2.21
CA LEU A 75 -1.72 -10.30 2.73
C LEU A 75 -2.16 -10.38 4.19
N ARG A 76 -2.98 -11.36 4.57
CA ARG A 76 -3.42 -11.55 5.97
C ARG A 76 -2.26 -11.84 6.90
N HIS A 77 -1.29 -12.62 6.44
CA HIS A 77 -0.07 -12.90 7.20
C HIS A 77 0.73 -11.61 7.42
N TRP A 78 0.95 -10.82 6.38
CA TRP A 78 1.62 -9.52 6.48
C TRP A 78 0.91 -8.59 7.46
N LEU A 79 -0.43 -8.45 7.36
CA LEU A 79 -1.24 -7.63 8.29
C LEU A 79 -1.04 -8.07 9.74
N THR A 80 -1.05 -9.38 9.99
CA THR A 80 -0.87 -9.94 11.33
C THR A 80 0.52 -9.67 11.87
N GLN A 81 1.56 -9.82 11.04
CA GLN A 81 2.95 -9.51 11.40
C GLN A 81 3.16 -8.02 11.70
N ALA A 82 2.50 -7.15 10.94
CA ALA A 82 2.48 -5.71 11.16
C ALA A 82 1.65 -5.28 12.38
N GLY A 83 0.99 -6.23 13.08
CA GLY A 83 0.15 -5.92 14.23
C GLY A 83 -1.20 -5.26 13.88
N ILE A 84 -1.57 -5.25 12.60
CA ILE A 84 -2.81 -4.68 12.10
C ILE A 84 -3.94 -5.67 12.41
N ARG A 85 -4.82 -5.28 13.33
CA ARG A 85 -5.93 -6.12 13.80
C ARG A 85 -7.20 -5.74 13.02
N PRO A 86 -7.87 -6.69 12.33
CA PRO A 86 -9.13 -6.42 11.63
C PRO A 86 -10.29 -6.10 12.58
N GLU A 87 -10.13 -6.41 13.87
CA GLU A 87 -11.18 -6.30 14.90
C GLU A 87 -11.51 -4.85 15.30
N LYS A 88 -10.68 -3.87 14.90
CA LYS A 88 -10.88 -2.46 15.25
C LYS A 88 -11.55 -1.74 14.07
N PRO A 89 -12.75 -1.13 14.25
CA PRO A 89 -13.42 -0.44 13.16
C PRO A 89 -12.56 0.72 12.66
N LEU A 90 -12.30 0.75 11.35
CA LEU A 90 -11.67 1.87 10.67
C LEU A 90 -12.60 3.08 10.75
N ARG A 91 -12.09 4.24 11.21
CA ARG A 91 -12.86 5.49 11.17
C ARG A 91 -12.74 6.08 9.77
N LEU A 92 -13.78 5.90 8.96
CA LEU A 92 -13.97 6.68 7.74
C LEU A 92 -14.45 8.07 8.17
N VAL A 93 -13.61 9.09 7.99
CA VAL A 93 -13.97 10.51 8.19
C VAL A 93 -14.33 11.17 6.87
#